data_AF-A0A3C1PPD3-F1
#
_entry.id   AF-A0A3C1PPD3-F1
#
_cell.length_a   1.000
_cell.length_b   1.000
_cell.length_c   1.000
_cell.angle_alpha   90.00
_cell.angle_beta   90.00
_cell.angle_gamma   90.00
#
_symmetry.space_group_name_H-M   'P 1'
#
loop_
_entity.id
_entity.type
_entity.pdbx_description
1 polymer ?
#
loop_
_entity_poly.entity_id
_entity_poly.type
_entity_poly.pdbx_seq_one_letter_code
_entity_poly.pdbx_strand_id
1 'polypeptide(L)'
;KDFDKNKPVFTKRFIVVEPLVKIESEVKRSSLPTEMDEFQQVNAEVFFEGLTVNNAITDFKLVVYQNFNHNSYAIIKMPDFIGNSTLTYSHKEQLRFQGIKEFRYFDCKSTRFKAERISNINVNGDEIEFELITDAPRERFPYRYDEDINGKFSIRKQEAFESSNEADYVKVKFTWDYPGRFETENFYIAGAFNGFQALNPMVLNAETGKFELVLQLKQGFYNYLVGFGKPNQALDFSFTEGSSYETENDYLIFSYFRKRGQRFYVPVGYRIVNSMNKF
;
A
#
# COMPACT_ATOMS: atom_id res chain seq x y z
N LYS A 1 2.95 -34.98 -0.30
CA LYS A 1 3.84 -34.90 -1.49
C LYS A 1 3.48 -33.63 -2.25
N ASP A 2 4.47 -32.77 -2.43
CA ASP A 2 4.34 -31.31 -2.64
C ASP A 2 4.41 -30.90 -4.13
N PHE A 3 3.76 -31.67 -5.01
CA PHE A 3 3.83 -31.49 -6.48
C PHE A 3 2.46 -31.45 -7.16
N ASP A 4 1.40 -31.20 -6.38
CA ASP A 4 0.06 -31.07 -6.94
C ASP A 4 -0.05 -29.73 -7.69
N LYS A 5 0.00 -29.80 -9.02
CA LYS A 5 -0.14 -28.62 -9.90
C LYS A 5 -1.45 -27.86 -9.70
N ASN A 6 -2.46 -28.48 -9.07
CA ASN A 6 -3.74 -27.86 -8.79
C ASN A 6 -3.80 -27.18 -7.41
N LYS A 7 -2.73 -27.25 -6.61
CA LYS A 7 -2.64 -26.62 -5.28
C LYS A 7 -1.47 -25.64 -5.23
N PRO A 8 -1.61 -24.46 -5.84
CA PRO A 8 -0.56 -23.45 -5.78
C PRO A 8 -0.28 -23.04 -4.34
N VAL A 9 0.98 -23.04 -3.93
CA VAL A 9 1.42 -22.61 -2.58
C VAL A 9 1.33 -21.10 -2.41
N PHE A 10 1.59 -20.34 -3.48
CA PHE A 10 1.36 -18.90 -3.54
C PHE A 10 1.10 -18.44 -4.98
N THR A 11 0.61 -17.22 -5.13
CA THR A 11 0.45 -16.55 -6.43
C THR A 11 0.94 -15.13 -6.32
N LYS A 12 1.82 -14.71 -7.23
CA LYS A 12 2.30 -13.33 -7.33
C LYS A 12 1.97 -12.78 -8.71
N ARG A 13 1.35 -11.60 -8.75
CA ARG A 13 0.97 -10.92 -9.98
C ARG A 13 2.04 -9.89 -10.35
N PHE A 14 2.28 -9.72 -11.63
CA PHE A 14 3.10 -8.66 -12.20
C PHE A 14 2.48 -8.22 -13.54
N ILE A 15 2.87 -7.05 -14.02
CA ILE A 15 2.35 -6.45 -15.26
C ILE A 15 3.52 -6.24 -16.21
N VAL A 16 3.39 -6.68 -17.45
CA VAL A 16 4.35 -6.41 -18.54
C VAL A 16 3.75 -5.33 -19.42
N VAL A 17 4.44 -4.20 -19.55
CA VAL A 17 3.95 -3.02 -20.27
C VAL A 17 4.66 -2.89 -21.60
N GLU A 18 3.88 -2.60 -22.65
CA GLU A 18 4.41 -2.19 -23.96
C GLU A 18 4.27 -0.66 -24.06
N PRO A 19 5.36 0.14 -24.00
CA PRO A 19 5.25 1.59 -23.84
C PRO A 19 4.89 2.30 -25.16
N LEU A 20 3.64 2.19 -25.58
CA LEU A 20 3.11 2.81 -26.80
C LEU A 20 2.51 4.20 -26.56
N VAL A 21 2.12 4.53 -25.32
CA VAL A 21 1.54 5.83 -24.96
C VAL A 21 2.37 6.52 -23.88
N LYS A 22 2.34 7.85 -23.88
CA LYS A 22 2.89 8.67 -22.79
C LYS A 22 1.77 9.00 -21.82
N ILE A 23 2.09 8.97 -20.52
CA ILE A 23 1.17 9.40 -19.46
C ILE A 23 1.83 10.56 -18.72
N GLU A 24 1.15 11.69 -18.66
CA GLU A 24 1.47 12.78 -17.75
C GLU A 24 0.46 12.80 -16.62
N SER A 25 0.88 13.18 -15.43
CA SER A 25 0.02 13.13 -14.25
C SER A 25 0.53 14.05 -13.16
N GLU A 26 -0.41 14.53 -12.37
CA GLU A 26 -0.16 15.31 -11.17
C GLU A 26 -1.05 14.80 -10.04
N VAL A 27 -0.61 15.00 -8.81
CA VAL A 27 -1.42 14.79 -7.61
C VAL A 27 -1.63 16.15 -6.98
N LYS A 28 -2.88 16.44 -6.64
CA LYS A 28 -3.25 17.68 -5.96
C LYS A 28 -4.24 17.39 -4.85
N ARG A 29 -4.44 18.38 -4.00
CA ARG A 29 -5.52 18.38 -3.02
C ARG A 29 -6.88 18.23 -3.71
N SER A 30 -7.81 17.47 -3.11
CA SER A 30 -9.18 17.36 -3.65
C SER A 30 -9.81 18.74 -3.85
N SER A 31 -10.49 18.94 -4.99
CA SER A 31 -11.23 20.16 -5.26
C SER A 31 -12.58 20.23 -4.53
N LEU A 32 -13.03 19.13 -3.90
CA LEU A 32 -14.28 19.09 -3.17
C LEU A 32 -14.05 19.58 -1.72
N PRO A 33 -14.73 20.65 -1.25
CA PRO A 33 -14.47 21.22 0.08
C PRO A 33 -14.60 20.23 1.24
N THR A 34 -15.51 19.26 1.15
CA THR A 34 -15.72 18.24 2.19
C THR A 34 -14.62 17.19 2.26
N GLU A 35 -13.76 17.10 1.25
CA GLU A 35 -12.68 16.11 1.14
C GLU A 35 -11.30 16.79 1.17
N MET A 36 -11.27 18.12 1.18
CA MET A 36 -10.08 18.91 0.88
C MET A 36 -8.92 18.54 1.83
N ASP A 37 -9.16 18.43 3.14
CA ASP A 37 -8.13 18.10 4.14
C ASP A 37 -7.67 16.65 4.13
N GLU A 38 -8.45 15.73 3.58
CA GLU A 38 -8.22 14.29 3.74
C GLU A 38 -7.87 13.56 2.44
N PHE A 39 -8.19 14.11 1.28
CA PHE A 39 -8.10 13.42 0.00
C PHE A 39 -7.08 14.04 -0.94
N GLN A 40 -6.43 13.15 -1.69
CA GLN A 40 -5.54 13.44 -2.79
C GLN A 40 -6.22 13.05 -4.09
N GLN A 41 -6.23 13.97 -5.04
CA GLN A 41 -6.80 13.79 -6.36
C GLN A 41 -5.68 13.59 -7.38
N VAL A 42 -5.74 12.47 -8.09
CA VAL A 42 -4.85 12.17 -9.21
C VAL A 42 -5.49 12.68 -10.51
N ASN A 43 -4.78 13.56 -11.22
CA ASN A 43 -5.13 13.89 -12.60
C ASN A 43 -4.15 13.20 -13.54
N ALA A 44 -4.64 12.73 -14.68
CA ALA A 44 -3.81 12.09 -15.68
C ALA A 44 -4.22 12.49 -17.09
N GLU A 45 -3.22 12.62 -17.96
CA GLU A 45 -3.39 12.77 -19.39
C GLU A 45 -2.64 11.65 -20.12
N VAL A 46 -3.34 11.01 -21.05
CA VAL A 46 -2.77 9.94 -21.88
C VAL A 46 -2.62 10.45 -23.30
N PHE A 47 -1.38 10.54 -23.77
CA PHE A 47 -1.02 10.91 -25.13
C PHE A 47 -0.75 9.65 -25.94
N PHE A 48 -1.52 9.43 -26.99
CA PHE A 48 -1.50 8.22 -27.80
C PHE A 48 -1.12 8.51 -29.26
N GLU A 49 -0.25 9.50 -29.47
CA GLU A 49 0.30 9.82 -30.79
C GLU A 49 0.90 8.58 -31.46
N GLY A 50 0.53 8.33 -32.72
CA GLY A 50 0.96 7.16 -33.47
C GLY A 50 0.15 5.88 -33.25
N LEU A 51 -0.78 5.83 -32.27
CA LEU A 51 -1.75 4.72 -32.19
C LEU A 51 -2.97 4.98 -33.06
N THR A 52 -3.37 3.96 -33.82
CA THR A 52 -4.68 3.95 -34.47
C THR A 52 -5.77 3.62 -33.46
N VAL A 53 -6.49 4.64 -33.01
CA VAL A 53 -7.61 4.54 -32.07
C VAL A 53 -8.91 4.68 -32.83
N ASN A 54 -9.83 3.71 -32.68
CA ASN A 54 -11.12 3.75 -33.37
C ASN A 54 -12.16 4.45 -32.49
N ASN A 55 -12.21 4.09 -31.21
CA ASN A 55 -13.10 4.70 -30.24
C ASN A 55 -12.41 4.76 -28.88
N ALA A 56 -11.90 5.94 -28.52
CA ALA A 56 -11.15 6.13 -27.28
C ALA A 56 -11.94 5.75 -26.01
N ILE A 57 -13.27 5.91 -26.02
CA ILE A 57 -14.13 5.58 -24.86
C ILE A 57 -14.12 4.07 -24.59
N THR A 58 -14.10 3.25 -25.64
CA THR A 58 -14.15 1.79 -25.48
C THR A 58 -12.78 1.14 -25.53
N ASP A 59 -11.82 1.78 -26.20
CA ASP A 59 -10.52 1.20 -26.48
C ASP A 59 -9.56 1.43 -25.32
N PHE A 60 -9.73 2.49 -24.51
CA PHE A 60 -8.87 2.79 -23.36
C PHE A 60 -9.52 2.51 -21.99
N LYS A 61 -8.67 2.21 -21.02
CA LYS A 61 -8.97 2.24 -19.58
C LYS A 61 -7.76 2.75 -18.82
N LEU A 62 -7.99 3.59 -17.82
CA LEU A 62 -6.97 3.99 -16.86
C LEU A 62 -7.12 3.13 -15.60
N VAL A 63 -6.01 2.67 -15.03
CA VAL A 63 -5.97 2.02 -13.71
C VAL A 63 -4.95 2.74 -12.85
N VAL A 64 -5.33 3.15 -11.64
CA VAL A 64 -4.45 3.86 -10.71
C VAL A 64 -4.39 3.10 -9.40
N TYR A 65 -3.19 2.85 -8.88
CA TYR A 65 -2.94 2.23 -7.58
C TYR A 65 -2.26 3.24 -6.66
N GLN A 66 -2.67 3.29 -5.39
CA GLN A 66 -1.97 4.05 -4.35
C GLN A 66 -0.99 3.13 -3.62
N ASN A 67 0.27 3.56 -3.44
CA ASN A 67 1.34 2.87 -2.72
C ASN A 67 1.53 1.40 -3.09
N PHE A 68 1.34 1.06 -4.37
CA PHE A 68 1.40 -0.31 -4.88
C PHE A 68 0.44 -1.28 -4.15
N ASN A 69 -0.57 -0.76 -3.45
CA ASN A 69 -1.57 -1.53 -2.74
C ASN A 69 -2.65 -1.98 -3.73
N HIS A 70 -2.73 -3.28 -3.99
CA HIS A 70 -3.70 -3.85 -4.92
C HIS A 70 -5.16 -3.77 -4.44
N ASN A 71 -5.38 -3.38 -3.19
CA ASN A 71 -6.71 -3.13 -2.62
C ASN A 71 -7.10 -1.63 -2.67
N SER A 72 -6.13 -0.71 -2.86
CA SER A 72 -6.38 0.72 -3.05
C SER A 72 -6.13 1.10 -4.52
N TYR A 73 -7.16 0.94 -5.35
CA TYR A 73 -7.07 1.23 -6.77
C TYR A 73 -8.37 1.76 -7.36
N ALA A 74 -8.24 2.45 -8.49
CA ALA A 74 -9.35 2.95 -9.28
C ALA A 74 -9.24 2.49 -10.72
N ILE A 75 -10.38 2.20 -11.37
CA ILE A 75 -10.46 1.91 -12.79
C ILE A 75 -11.37 2.92 -13.46
N ILE A 76 -10.83 3.70 -14.40
CA ILE A 76 -11.58 4.69 -15.17
C ILE A 76 -11.72 4.21 -16.61
N LYS A 77 -12.96 3.99 -17.05
CA LYS A 77 -13.24 3.51 -18.41
C LYS A 77 -13.49 4.64 -19.41
N MET A 78 -13.94 5.80 -18.94
CA MET A 78 -14.31 6.91 -19.80
C MET A 78 -13.55 8.17 -19.37
N PRO A 79 -12.78 8.82 -20.26
CA PRO A 79 -12.12 10.08 -19.96
C PRO A 79 -13.13 11.21 -19.75
N ASP A 80 -12.68 12.34 -19.20
CA ASP A 80 -13.47 13.57 -19.10
C ASP A 80 -13.47 14.32 -20.43
N PHE A 81 -12.34 14.34 -21.12
CA PHE A 81 -12.18 14.97 -22.43
C PHE A 81 -11.38 14.08 -23.40
N ILE A 82 -11.75 14.14 -24.68
CA ILE A 82 -11.10 13.40 -25.77
C ILE A 82 -10.66 14.43 -26.81
N GLY A 83 -9.35 14.68 -26.87
CA GLY A 83 -8.72 15.48 -27.91
C GLY A 83 -8.35 14.62 -29.13
N ASN A 84 -7.60 15.22 -30.06
CA ASN A 84 -7.16 14.51 -31.28
C ASN A 84 -6.26 13.30 -30.98
N SER A 85 -5.36 13.41 -30.00
CA SER A 85 -4.46 12.31 -29.58
C SER A 85 -4.20 12.30 -28.08
N THR A 86 -5.15 12.85 -27.30
CA THR A 86 -5.03 13.02 -25.86
C THR A 86 -6.33 12.63 -25.16
N LEU A 87 -6.24 11.90 -24.05
CA LEU A 87 -7.34 11.63 -23.13
C LEU A 87 -7.05 12.27 -21.78
N THR A 88 -7.97 13.09 -21.28
CA THR A 88 -7.81 13.76 -19.98
C THR A 88 -8.73 13.13 -18.93
N TYR A 89 -8.17 12.87 -17.75
CA TYR A 89 -8.85 12.32 -16.58
C TYR A 89 -8.55 13.23 -15.38
N SER A 90 -9.42 14.19 -15.09
CA SER A 90 -9.17 15.27 -14.12
C SER A 90 -10.35 15.56 -13.18
N HIS A 91 -11.55 15.05 -13.46
CA HIS A 91 -12.76 15.31 -12.67
C HIS A 91 -13.43 14.01 -12.20
N LYS A 92 -12.66 12.93 -12.09
CA LYS A 92 -13.15 11.62 -11.67
C LYS A 92 -13.15 11.47 -10.17
N GLU A 93 -14.31 11.18 -9.62
CA GLU A 93 -14.46 10.90 -8.18
C GLU A 93 -13.64 9.71 -7.74
N GLN A 94 -13.54 8.69 -8.60
CA GLN A 94 -12.76 7.49 -8.31
C GLN A 94 -11.25 7.77 -8.29
N LEU A 95 -10.78 8.92 -8.80
CA LEU A 95 -9.38 9.34 -8.71
C LEU A 95 -9.08 10.21 -7.50
N ARG A 96 -10.06 10.37 -6.58
CA ARG A 96 -9.88 10.98 -5.27
C ARG A 96 -9.65 9.87 -4.24
N PHE A 97 -8.41 9.73 -3.81
CA PHE A 97 -8.00 8.75 -2.82
C PHE A 97 -7.90 9.43 -1.45
N GLN A 98 -8.26 8.72 -0.39
CA GLN A 98 -7.83 9.15 0.94
C GLN A 98 -6.29 9.20 0.96
N GLY A 99 -5.72 10.30 1.45
CA GLY A 99 -4.28 10.42 1.61
C GLY A 99 -3.70 9.32 2.49
N ILE A 100 -4.38 8.98 3.60
CA ILE A 100 -3.92 8.07 4.67
C ILE A 100 -2.56 8.50 5.23
N LYS A 101 -2.43 8.69 6.55
CA LYS A 101 -1.15 9.17 7.12
C LYS A 101 0.01 8.19 6.91
N GLU A 102 1.23 8.74 6.94
CA GLU A 102 2.51 8.05 6.73
C GLU A 102 2.58 6.72 7.46
N PHE A 103 3.12 5.69 6.83
CA PHE A 103 3.24 4.35 7.39
C PHE A 103 4.01 4.34 8.71
N ARG A 104 3.56 3.51 9.64
CA ARG A 104 4.36 3.16 10.81
C ARG A 104 5.53 2.30 10.32
N TYR A 105 6.64 2.32 11.05
CA TYR A 105 7.77 1.47 10.73
C TYR A 105 8.33 0.77 11.96
N PHE A 106 9.09 -0.29 11.69
CA PHE A 106 10.03 -0.86 12.65
C PHE A 106 11.27 -1.37 11.93
N ASP A 107 12.35 -1.50 12.71
CA ASP A 107 13.67 -1.90 12.24
C ASP A 107 14.18 -3.04 13.12
N CYS A 108 14.24 -4.24 12.54
CA CYS A 108 14.77 -5.45 13.19
C CYS A 108 16.04 -5.96 12.50
N LYS A 109 16.79 -5.08 11.81
CA LYS A 109 18.02 -5.44 11.08
C LYS A 109 19.14 -5.99 11.98
N SER A 110 19.13 -5.66 13.27
CA SER A 110 20.12 -6.12 14.26
C SER A 110 19.43 -6.47 15.57
N THR A 111 19.96 -7.47 16.27
CA THR A 111 19.52 -7.87 17.61
C THR A 111 20.39 -7.24 18.71
N ARG A 112 21.44 -6.50 18.33
CA ARG A 112 22.45 -5.97 19.25
C ARG A 112 22.03 -4.69 19.96
N PHE A 113 21.03 -4.00 19.42
CA PHE A 113 20.53 -2.74 19.97
C PHE A 113 19.03 -2.62 19.69
N LYS A 114 18.35 -1.83 20.53
CA LYS A 114 16.95 -1.47 20.32
C LYS A 114 16.90 -0.27 19.38
N ALA A 115 16.38 -0.46 18.17
CA ALA A 115 16.05 0.66 17.28
C ALA A 115 14.86 1.45 17.85
N GLU A 116 14.60 2.65 17.31
CA GLU A 116 13.63 3.62 17.86
C GLU A 116 12.26 3.03 18.23
N ARG A 117 11.73 2.16 17.37
CA ARG A 117 10.38 1.58 17.49
C ARG A 117 10.34 0.23 18.21
N ILE A 118 11.47 -0.21 18.77
CA ILE A 118 11.62 -1.48 19.49
C ILE A 118 11.63 -1.20 20.99
N SER A 119 10.61 -1.68 21.70
CA SER A 119 10.52 -1.58 23.16
C SER A 119 11.44 -2.62 23.83
N ASN A 120 11.48 -3.83 23.29
CA ASN A 120 12.29 -4.91 23.82
C ASN A 120 12.78 -5.91 22.78
N ILE A 121 13.88 -6.61 23.09
CA ILE A 121 14.39 -7.73 22.31
C ILE A 121 14.57 -8.90 23.29
N ASN A 122 13.75 -9.91 23.17
CA ASN A 122 13.82 -11.13 23.96
C ASN A 122 14.59 -12.19 23.18
N VAL A 123 15.61 -12.77 23.80
CA VAL A 123 16.40 -13.86 23.21
C VAL A 123 16.26 -15.07 24.12
N ASN A 124 15.53 -16.08 23.66
CA ASN A 124 15.23 -17.31 24.38
C ASN A 124 15.76 -18.51 23.59
N GLY A 125 17.02 -18.89 23.84
CA GLY A 125 17.71 -19.89 23.02
C GLY A 125 17.86 -19.39 21.59
N ASP A 126 17.33 -20.14 20.63
CA ASP A 126 17.37 -19.78 19.19
C ASP A 126 16.19 -18.88 18.77
N GLU A 127 15.22 -18.64 19.66
CA GLU A 127 14.10 -17.75 19.37
C GLU A 127 14.44 -16.30 19.74
N ILE A 128 14.25 -15.41 18.77
CA ILE A 128 14.42 -13.97 18.92
C ILE A 128 13.08 -13.30 18.69
N GLU A 129 12.63 -12.52 19.66
CA GLU A 129 11.40 -11.74 19.58
C GLU A 129 11.69 -10.25 19.77
N PHE A 130 11.25 -9.46 18.80
CA PHE A 130 11.23 -8.01 18.86
C PHE A 130 9.84 -7.57 19.31
N GLU A 131 9.76 -6.93 20.47
CA GLU A 131 8.55 -6.26 20.93
C GLU A 131 8.58 -4.81 20.43
N LEU A 132 7.54 -4.41 19.71
CA LEU A 132 7.41 -3.04 19.26
C LEU A 132 6.89 -2.14 20.39
N ILE A 133 7.09 -0.83 20.26
CA ILE A 133 6.37 0.14 21.09
C ILE A 133 4.87 0.01 20.80
N THR A 134 4.05 0.07 21.85
CA THR A 134 2.59 0.03 21.73
C THR A 134 2.09 1.16 20.82
N ASP A 135 1.33 0.78 19.80
CA ASP A 135 0.65 1.70 18.91
C ASP A 135 -0.74 2.04 19.42
N ALA A 136 -1.24 3.22 19.02
CA ALA A 136 -2.60 3.67 19.29
C ALA A 136 -3.17 4.36 18.04
N PRO A 137 -4.50 4.47 17.93
CA PRO A 137 -5.16 5.24 16.88
C PRO A 137 -4.59 6.64 16.78
N ARG A 138 -4.30 7.07 15.55
CA ARG A 138 -3.82 8.42 15.28
C ARG A 138 -4.72 9.20 14.34
N GLU A 139 -5.94 8.73 14.10
CA GLU A 139 -6.87 9.29 13.14
C GLU A 139 -7.22 10.75 13.45
N ARG A 140 -7.42 11.06 14.74
CA ARG A 140 -7.78 12.40 15.24
C ARG A 140 -6.60 13.35 15.45
N PHE A 141 -5.37 12.85 15.36
CA PHE A 141 -4.19 13.69 15.61
C PHE A 141 -3.89 14.56 14.38
N PRO A 142 -3.39 15.79 14.56
CA PRO A 142 -2.91 16.59 13.44
C PRO A 142 -1.87 15.84 12.60
N TYR A 143 -1.82 16.13 11.31
CA TYR A 143 -0.78 15.57 10.44
C TYR A 143 0.61 16.00 10.91
N ARG A 144 1.54 15.06 10.87
CA ARG A 144 2.96 15.27 11.08
C ARG A 144 3.69 14.41 10.05
N TYR A 145 4.55 15.04 9.27
CA TYR A 145 5.43 14.33 8.34
C TYR A 145 6.30 13.35 9.12
N ASP A 146 6.41 12.14 8.59
CA ASP A 146 7.29 11.07 9.04
C ASP A 146 7.82 10.40 7.77
N GLU A 147 9.13 10.20 7.68
CA GLU A 147 9.73 9.63 6.47
C GLU A 147 9.51 8.11 6.46
N ASP A 148 8.91 7.62 5.37
CA ASP A 148 8.66 6.20 5.18
C ASP A 148 9.09 5.73 3.77
N ILE A 149 8.76 4.49 3.43
CA ILE A 149 8.98 3.91 2.09
C ILE A 149 7.66 3.47 1.46
N ASN A 150 6.57 4.19 1.71
CA ASN A 150 5.24 3.99 1.13
C ASN A 150 4.73 2.55 1.26
N GLY A 151 4.86 1.96 2.46
CA GLY A 151 4.36 0.61 2.76
C GLY A 151 5.28 -0.53 2.32
N LYS A 152 6.42 -0.22 1.71
CA LYS A 152 7.43 -1.21 1.29
C LYS A 152 8.16 -1.81 2.50
N PHE A 153 8.98 -2.82 2.23
CA PHE A 153 9.88 -3.43 3.21
C PHE A 153 11.21 -3.79 2.54
N SER A 154 12.26 -3.87 3.35
CA SER A 154 13.60 -4.22 2.89
C SER A 154 14.21 -5.26 3.80
N ILE A 155 14.47 -6.46 3.27
CA ILE A 155 15.21 -7.50 3.98
C ILE A 155 16.66 -7.07 4.11
N ARG A 156 17.13 -6.97 5.35
CA ARG A 156 18.51 -6.58 5.64
C ARG A 156 18.90 -7.09 7.02
N LYS A 157 20.11 -7.62 7.14
CA LYS A 157 20.77 -7.88 8.41
C LYS A 157 22.02 -7.03 8.46
N GLN A 158 22.18 -6.25 9.52
CA GLN A 158 23.24 -5.23 9.59
C GLN A 158 24.63 -5.86 9.61
N GLU A 159 24.74 -7.02 10.23
CA GLU A 159 25.99 -7.78 10.36
C GLU A 159 26.27 -8.72 9.18
N ALA A 160 25.40 -8.76 8.18
CA ALA A 160 25.49 -9.65 7.04
C ALA A 160 26.25 -9.02 5.86
N PHE A 161 26.99 -9.85 5.14
CA PHE A 161 27.51 -9.50 3.80
C PHE A 161 26.41 -9.69 2.75
N GLU A 162 25.64 -10.77 2.85
CA GLU A 162 24.54 -11.10 1.94
C GLU A 162 23.25 -11.36 2.74
N SER A 163 22.48 -10.28 2.93
CA SER A 163 21.25 -10.32 3.72
C SER A 163 20.19 -11.27 3.15
N SER A 164 20.21 -11.59 1.84
CA SER A 164 19.22 -12.50 1.27
C SER A 164 19.27 -13.89 1.90
N ASN A 165 20.45 -14.34 2.35
CA ASN A 165 20.67 -15.71 2.84
C ASN A 165 21.08 -15.74 4.32
N GLU A 166 21.60 -14.63 4.86
CA GLU A 166 22.12 -14.57 6.23
C GLU A 166 21.13 -13.92 7.23
N ALA A 167 20.09 -13.24 6.74
CA ALA A 167 19.05 -12.68 7.61
C ALA A 167 18.15 -13.78 8.18
N ASP A 168 17.95 -13.74 9.49
CA ASP A 168 17.17 -14.74 10.22
C ASP A 168 15.67 -14.40 10.21
N TYR A 169 14.83 -15.39 10.50
CA TYR A 169 13.42 -15.16 10.83
C TYR A 169 13.28 -14.93 12.33
N VAL A 170 12.62 -13.85 12.71
CA VAL A 170 12.41 -13.41 14.08
C VAL A 170 10.90 -13.24 14.34
N LYS A 171 10.50 -13.36 15.60
CA LYS A 171 9.15 -13.00 16.03
C LYS A 171 9.08 -11.48 16.19
N VAL A 172 8.00 -10.87 15.72
CA VAL A 172 7.72 -9.44 15.91
C VAL A 172 6.36 -9.33 16.57
N LYS A 173 6.35 -8.81 17.80
CA LYS A 173 5.13 -8.58 18.59
C LYS A 173 4.63 -7.15 18.36
N PHE A 174 3.47 -7.06 17.74
CA PHE A 174 2.69 -5.84 17.56
C PHE A 174 1.69 -5.72 18.70
N THR A 175 1.54 -4.51 19.26
CA THR A 175 0.56 -4.22 20.31
C THR A 175 -0.21 -2.95 19.93
N TRP A 176 -1.53 -3.04 19.96
CA TRP A 176 -2.46 -1.97 19.60
C TRP A 176 -3.38 -1.65 20.77
N ASP A 177 -3.25 -0.43 21.29
CA ASP A 177 -4.03 0.12 22.38
C ASP A 177 -5.18 0.95 21.82
N TYR A 178 -6.36 0.31 21.73
CA TYR A 178 -7.56 0.93 21.20
C TYR A 178 -8.49 1.34 22.36
N PRO A 179 -8.84 2.63 22.52
CA PRO A 179 -9.60 3.10 23.69
C PRO A 179 -11.08 2.73 23.67
N GLY A 180 -11.62 2.26 22.55
CA GLY A 180 -13.03 1.88 22.43
C GLY A 180 -13.30 0.41 22.78
N ARG A 181 -14.56 0.09 23.07
CA ARG A 181 -15.00 -1.28 23.38
C ARG A 181 -15.34 -2.03 22.09
N PHE A 182 -14.34 -2.64 21.46
CA PHE A 182 -14.59 -3.67 20.46
C PHE A 182 -14.43 -5.05 21.09
N GLU A 183 -15.50 -5.84 21.05
CA GLU A 183 -15.46 -7.26 21.44
C GLU A 183 -14.96 -8.16 20.30
N THR A 184 -14.54 -7.59 19.17
CA THR A 184 -14.23 -8.35 17.94
C THR A 184 -12.83 -8.03 17.39
N GLU A 185 -12.16 -9.07 16.91
CA GLU A 185 -10.79 -9.08 16.36
C GLU A 185 -10.76 -8.56 14.92
N ASN A 186 -11.10 -7.29 14.74
CA ASN A 186 -11.20 -6.66 13.42
C ASN A 186 -9.99 -5.79 13.06
N PHE A 187 -8.94 -5.79 13.88
CA PHE A 187 -7.69 -5.09 13.59
C PHE A 187 -6.67 -6.02 12.94
N TYR A 188 -5.98 -5.53 11.93
CA TYR A 188 -4.99 -6.29 11.17
C TYR A 188 -3.75 -5.44 10.95
N ILE A 189 -2.58 -6.07 10.97
CA ILE A 189 -1.34 -5.44 10.52
C ILE A 189 -1.18 -5.67 9.02
N ALA A 190 -0.95 -4.61 8.25
CA ALA A 190 -0.90 -4.67 6.80
C ALA A 190 0.22 -3.81 6.21
N GLY A 191 0.91 -4.35 5.22
CA GLY A 191 1.95 -3.67 4.43
C GLY A 191 2.31 -4.48 3.19
N ALA A 192 3.29 -4.05 2.40
CA ALA A 192 3.65 -4.78 1.18
C ALA A 192 4.15 -6.21 1.46
N PHE A 193 4.71 -6.48 2.66
CA PHE A 193 5.23 -7.80 3.06
C PHE A 193 4.15 -8.88 3.18
N ASN A 194 2.89 -8.50 3.44
CA ASN A 194 1.74 -9.40 3.42
C ASN A 194 0.71 -9.01 2.36
N GLY A 195 1.10 -8.16 1.39
CA GLY A 195 0.24 -7.70 0.32
C GLY A 195 -0.95 -6.86 0.77
N PHE A 196 -0.88 -6.18 1.91
CA PHE A 196 -2.00 -5.39 2.45
C PHE A 196 -3.27 -6.21 2.70
N GLN A 197 -3.12 -7.50 3.03
CA GLN A 197 -4.24 -8.42 3.22
C GLN A 197 -4.61 -8.58 4.70
N ALA A 198 -5.90 -8.74 4.97
CA ALA A 198 -6.45 -9.07 6.29
C ALA A 198 -6.24 -10.56 6.62
N LEU A 199 -4.98 -10.98 6.80
CA LEU A 199 -4.59 -12.38 7.01
C LEU A 199 -4.64 -12.80 8.48
N ASN A 200 -4.01 -12.02 9.36
CA ASN A 200 -3.85 -12.35 10.77
C ASN A 200 -4.53 -11.26 11.62
N PRO A 201 -5.69 -11.55 12.23
CA PRO A 201 -6.33 -10.60 13.12
C PRO A 201 -5.49 -10.44 14.40
N MET A 202 -5.49 -9.24 14.96
CA MET A 202 -4.95 -9.00 16.30
C MET A 202 -5.94 -9.48 17.36
N VAL A 203 -5.42 -10.17 18.37
CA VAL A 203 -6.22 -10.83 19.43
C VAL A 203 -6.25 -9.95 20.67
N LEU A 204 -7.41 -9.78 21.28
CA LEU A 204 -7.53 -9.02 22.53
C LEU A 204 -6.93 -9.80 23.70
N ASN A 205 -5.88 -9.25 24.31
CA ASN A 205 -5.32 -9.76 25.54
C ASN A 205 -6.18 -9.28 26.73
N ALA A 206 -6.83 -10.21 27.43
CA ALA A 206 -7.75 -9.89 28.52
C ALA A 206 -7.08 -9.27 29.77
N GLU A 207 -5.78 -9.53 29.97
CA GLU A 207 -5.03 -9.01 31.12
C GLU A 207 -4.60 -7.57 30.90
N THR A 208 -4.12 -7.26 29.69
CA THR A 208 -3.62 -5.92 29.34
C THR A 208 -4.70 -5.02 28.75
N GLY A 209 -5.80 -5.59 28.26
CA GLY A 209 -6.86 -4.89 27.54
C GLY A 209 -6.44 -4.41 26.14
N LYS A 210 -5.33 -4.92 25.60
CA LYS A 210 -4.76 -4.48 24.32
C LYS A 210 -4.84 -5.58 23.27
N PHE A 211 -4.93 -5.19 22.00
CA PHE A 211 -4.84 -6.14 20.90
C PHE A 211 -3.38 -6.47 20.62
N GLU A 212 -3.07 -7.76 20.47
CA GLU A 212 -1.70 -8.24 20.24
C GLU A 212 -1.66 -9.18 19.03
N LEU A 213 -0.55 -9.12 18.29
CA LEU A 213 -0.27 -10.03 17.19
C LEU A 213 1.22 -10.32 17.14
N VAL A 214 1.59 -11.58 17.02
CA VAL A 214 2.98 -11.99 16.78
C VAL A 214 3.10 -12.54 15.37
N LEU A 215 3.99 -11.95 14.57
CA LEU A 215 4.31 -12.43 13.22
C LEU A 215 5.74 -12.92 13.15
N GLN A 216 5.96 -14.00 12.40
CA GLN A 216 7.31 -14.45 12.05
C GLN A 216 7.76 -13.74 10.77
N LEU A 217 8.72 -12.83 10.89
CA LEU A 217 9.21 -12.00 9.79
C LEU A 217 10.72 -12.16 9.66
N LYS A 218 11.23 -12.02 8.45
CA LYS A 218 12.68 -12.01 8.22
C LYS A 218 13.26 -10.67 8.69
N GLN A 219 14.52 -10.64 9.15
CA GLN A 219 15.13 -9.38 9.60
C GLN A 219 15.15 -8.33 8.50
N GLY A 220 14.83 -7.08 8.86
CA GLY A 220 14.75 -5.99 7.91
C GLY A 220 14.10 -4.73 8.47
N PHE A 221 13.79 -3.83 7.55
CA PHE A 221 12.99 -2.63 7.78
C PHE A 221 11.61 -2.82 7.15
N TYR A 222 10.56 -2.49 7.87
CA TYR A 222 9.18 -2.74 7.45
C TYR A 222 8.31 -1.54 7.70
N ASN A 223 7.55 -1.12 6.69
CA ASN A 223 6.39 -0.27 6.88
C ASN A 223 5.11 -1.09 7.06
N TYR A 224 4.22 -0.58 7.91
CA TYR A 224 2.92 -1.17 8.15
C TYR A 224 1.89 -0.10 8.56
N LEU A 225 0.62 -0.45 8.42
CA LEU A 225 -0.51 0.24 9.02
C LEU A 225 -1.30 -0.77 9.84
N VAL A 226 -2.06 -0.26 10.81
CA VAL A 226 -3.14 -1.03 11.43
C VAL A 226 -4.40 -0.75 10.62
N GLY A 227 -5.01 -1.76 10.04
CA GLY A 227 -6.28 -1.63 9.29
C GLY A 227 -7.44 -2.26 10.04
N PHE A 228 -8.64 -1.72 9.85
CA PHE A 228 -9.87 -2.30 10.38
C PHE A 228 -10.67 -3.00 9.28
N GLY A 229 -11.17 -4.21 9.53
CA GLY A 229 -11.97 -4.92 8.54
C GLY A 229 -12.31 -6.35 8.90
N LYS A 230 -12.67 -7.13 7.88
CA LYS A 230 -13.01 -8.54 7.99
C LYS A 230 -11.93 -9.42 7.35
N PRO A 231 -11.80 -10.69 7.75
CA PRO A 231 -10.84 -11.61 7.15
C PRO A 231 -10.96 -11.65 5.63
N ASN A 232 -9.81 -11.57 4.94
CA ASN A 232 -9.72 -11.60 3.47
C ASN A 232 -10.51 -10.52 2.72
N GLN A 233 -10.83 -9.39 3.37
CA GLN A 233 -11.45 -8.22 2.73
C GLN A 233 -10.49 -7.02 2.73
N ALA A 234 -10.85 -5.98 1.97
CA ALA A 234 -10.13 -4.72 2.01
C ALA A 234 -10.23 -4.10 3.41
N LEU A 235 -9.10 -3.56 3.89
CA LEU A 235 -9.00 -2.91 5.20
C LEU A 235 -9.27 -1.41 5.06
N ASP A 236 -9.92 -0.83 6.06
CA ASP A 236 -10.04 0.61 6.24
C ASP A 236 -8.89 1.09 7.14
N PHE A 237 -7.98 1.86 6.55
CA PHE A 237 -6.85 2.48 7.26
C PHE A 237 -7.20 3.87 7.81
N SER A 238 -8.21 4.54 7.24
CA SER A 238 -8.60 5.88 7.68
C SER A 238 -9.22 5.86 9.08
N PHE A 239 -9.89 4.76 9.44
CA PHE A 239 -10.47 4.56 10.76
C PHE A 239 -9.46 4.54 11.91
N THR A 240 -8.24 4.06 11.65
CA THR A 240 -7.19 3.83 12.66
C THR A 240 -6.05 4.84 12.55
N GLU A 241 -5.65 5.17 11.32
CA GLU A 241 -4.50 6.01 11.02
C GLU A 241 -4.92 7.44 10.68
N GLY A 242 -6.14 7.63 10.20
CA GLY A 242 -6.63 8.90 9.65
C GLY A 242 -6.08 9.19 8.27
N SER A 243 -6.54 10.29 7.71
CA SER A 243 -6.18 10.73 6.37
C SER A 243 -5.75 12.20 6.37
N SER A 244 -4.85 12.56 5.47
CA SER A 244 -4.41 13.94 5.28
C SER A 244 -3.89 14.11 3.86
N TYR A 245 -4.27 15.20 3.20
CA TYR A 245 -3.85 15.49 1.83
C TYR A 245 -2.34 15.78 1.73
N GLU A 246 -1.68 16.17 2.83
CA GLU A 246 -0.24 16.46 2.89
C GLU A 246 0.65 15.21 2.83
N THR A 247 0.10 14.02 3.07
CA THR A 247 0.85 12.76 3.13
C THR A 247 1.63 12.48 1.84
N GLU A 248 2.86 12.01 1.96
CA GLU A 248 3.61 11.49 0.82
C GLU A 248 3.02 10.14 0.35
N ASN A 249 2.68 10.03 -0.94
CA ASN A 249 2.15 8.81 -1.54
C ASN A 249 2.67 8.64 -2.96
N ASP A 250 2.92 7.38 -3.35
CA ASP A 250 3.21 6.99 -4.73
C ASP A 250 1.93 6.53 -5.43
N TYR A 251 1.59 7.13 -6.56
CA TYR A 251 0.49 6.68 -7.44
C TYR A 251 1.05 6.02 -8.69
N LEU A 252 0.75 4.73 -8.86
CA LEU A 252 1.11 3.94 -10.04
C LEU A 252 -0.09 3.92 -11.01
N ILE A 253 0.09 4.56 -12.15
CA ILE A 253 -0.92 4.77 -13.18
C ILE A 253 -0.58 3.86 -14.38
N PHE A 254 -1.56 3.12 -14.87
CA PHE A 254 -1.48 2.33 -16.09
C PHE A 254 -2.55 2.79 -17.08
N SER A 255 -2.15 2.93 -18.34
CA SER A 255 -3.08 3.04 -19.46
C SER A 255 -3.17 1.70 -20.16
N TYR A 256 -4.39 1.18 -20.27
CA TYR A 256 -4.72 -0.06 -20.94
C TYR A 256 -5.43 0.25 -22.25
N PHE A 257 -5.02 -0.41 -23.34
CA PHE A 257 -5.62 -0.26 -24.65
C PHE A 257 -6.09 -1.60 -25.19
N ARG A 258 -7.20 -1.60 -25.92
CA ARG A 258 -7.70 -2.77 -26.63
C ARG A 258 -7.98 -2.38 -28.07
N LYS A 259 -7.19 -2.93 -28.99
CA LYS A 259 -7.41 -2.75 -30.43
C LYS A 259 -8.69 -3.45 -30.87
N ARG A 260 -9.37 -2.91 -31.88
CA ARG A 260 -10.52 -3.58 -32.52
C ARG A 260 -10.16 -5.02 -32.92
N GLY A 261 -11.00 -5.98 -32.53
CA GLY A 261 -10.79 -7.41 -32.76
C GLY A 261 -10.01 -8.14 -31.66
N GLN A 262 -9.37 -7.44 -30.73
CA GLN A 262 -8.75 -8.07 -29.56
C GLN A 262 -9.78 -8.40 -28.48
N ARG A 263 -9.53 -9.48 -27.72
CA ARG A 263 -10.41 -9.96 -26.65
C ARG A 263 -10.10 -9.35 -25.28
N PHE A 264 -8.90 -8.81 -25.09
CA PHE A 264 -8.42 -8.31 -23.81
C PHE A 264 -7.73 -6.95 -23.98
N TYR A 265 -7.62 -6.22 -22.88
CA TYR A 265 -6.85 -4.99 -22.83
C TYR A 265 -5.39 -5.31 -22.53
N VAL A 266 -4.48 -4.63 -23.20
CA VAL A 266 -3.04 -4.67 -22.94
C VAL A 266 -2.59 -3.37 -22.28
N PRO A 267 -1.71 -3.41 -21.27
CA PRO A 267 -1.12 -2.20 -20.71
C PRO A 267 -0.15 -1.59 -21.74
N VAL A 268 -0.46 -0.39 -22.21
CA VAL A 268 0.28 0.33 -23.25
C VAL A 268 1.12 1.49 -22.73
N GLY A 269 1.08 1.73 -21.43
CA GLY A 269 1.88 2.77 -20.78
C GLY A 269 1.71 2.69 -19.27
N TYR A 270 2.72 3.16 -18.56
CA TYR A 270 2.66 3.34 -17.11
C TYR A 270 3.40 4.61 -16.68
N ARG A 271 3.02 5.15 -15.53
CA ARG A 271 3.67 6.28 -14.88
C ARG A 271 3.58 6.10 -13.37
N ILE A 272 4.63 6.48 -12.66
CA ILE A 272 4.60 6.67 -11.21
C ILE A 272 4.67 8.18 -10.97
N VAL A 273 3.80 8.69 -10.09
CA VAL A 273 3.81 10.08 -9.65
C VAL A 273 3.72 10.12 -8.13
N ASN A 274 4.57 10.93 -7.50
CA ASN A 274 4.59 11.12 -6.05
C ASN A 274 3.84 12.41 -5.68
N SER A 275 3.07 12.40 -4.59
CA SER A 275 2.24 13.53 -4.18
C SER A 275 3.03 14.78 -3.76
N MET A 276 4.31 14.63 -3.41
CA MET A 276 5.18 15.73 -2.96
C MET A 276 6.05 16.31 -4.08
N ASN A 277 5.85 15.91 -5.34
CA ASN A 277 6.71 16.29 -6.48
C ASN A 277 8.21 15.99 -6.27
N LYS A 278 8.53 14.95 -5.48
CA LYS A 278 9.91 14.45 -5.37
C LYS A 278 10.22 13.59 -6.60
N PHE A 279 11.34 13.90 -7.27
CA PHE A 279 11.80 13.27 -8.51
C PHE A 279 12.46 11.92 -8.28
#